data_AF-A0A9X3S987-F1
#
_entry.id   AF-A0A9X3S987-F1
#
_cell.length_a   1.000
_cell.length_b   1.000
_cell.length_c   1.000
_cell.angle_alpha   90.00
_cell.angle_beta   90.00
_cell.angle_gamma   90.00
#
_symmetry.space_group_name_H-M   'P 1'
#
loop_
_entity.id
_entity.type
_entity.pdbx_description
1 polymer ?
#
loop_
_entity_poly.entity_id
_entity_poly.type
_entity_poly.pdbx_seq_one_letter_code
_entity_poly.pdbx_strand_id
1 'polypeptide(L)'
;MRFLLPALAILAVLAVAPAAEAKTRSCASADLRYPFEPGGPKTFGVFKLKVTGASCMTGHHAAHAWMAKFEASLRGEGELEVPKTAGGFRWKELAPNAAQTYRLRGTKSKTTVTFDYVVPNG
;
A
#
# COMPACT_ATOMS: atom_id res chain seq x y z
N MET A 1 4.30 47.07 50.91
CA MET A 1 3.88 47.07 49.49
C MET A 1 4.86 46.21 48.70
N ARG A 2 4.36 45.53 47.65
CA ARG A 2 4.85 44.30 47.01
C ARG A 2 6.28 44.37 46.44
N PHE A 3 7.06 43.32 46.69
CA PHE A 3 8.33 43.00 46.02
C PHE A 3 8.09 42.63 44.54
N LEU A 4 8.83 43.26 43.63
CA LEU A 4 8.88 42.95 42.19
C LEU A 4 9.91 41.84 41.95
N LEU A 5 9.45 40.67 41.52
CA LEU A 5 10.27 39.55 41.03
C LEU A 5 10.35 39.62 39.50
N PRO A 6 11.54 39.52 38.87
CA PRO A 6 11.63 39.42 37.42
C PRO A 6 11.40 37.97 36.98
N ALA A 7 10.44 37.78 36.08
CA ALA A 7 10.14 36.49 35.47
C ALA A 7 11.24 36.11 34.47
N LEU A 8 11.97 35.03 34.77
CA LEU A 8 12.94 34.42 33.86
C LEU A 8 12.18 33.57 32.82
N ALA A 9 12.09 34.05 31.58
CA ALA A 9 11.51 33.29 30.47
C ALA A 9 12.58 32.38 29.85
N ILE A 10 12.54 31.09 30.17
CA ILE A 10 13.39 30.07 29.54
C ILE A 10 12.73 29.67 28.21
N LEU A 11 13.27 30.16 27.09
CA LEU A 11 12.92 29.66 25.75
C LEU A 11 13.55 28.28 25.54
N ALA A 12 12.76 27.23 25.72
CA ALA A 12 13.13 25.88 25.30
C ALA A 12 13.04 25.79 23.76
N VAL A 13 14.19 25.90 23.09
CA VAL A 13 14.31 25.61 21.65
C VAL A 13 14.21 24.10 21.47
N LEU A 14 13.01 23.61 21.16
CA LEU A 14 12.79 22.23 20.71
C LEU A 14 13.45 22.06 19.33
N ALA A 15 14.63 21.45 19.32
CA ALA A 15 15.26 20.98 18.09
C ALA A 15 14.37 19.88 17.48
N VAL A 16 13.56 20.25 16.49
CA VAL A 16 12.80 19.29 15.69
C VAL A 16 13.81 18.52 14.83
N ALA A 17 14.13 17.29 15.23
CA ALA A 17 14.93 16.41 14.40
C ALA A 17 14.21 16.18 13.06
N PRO A 18 14.91 16.26 11.92
CA PRO A 18 14.28 16.01 10.62
C PRO A 18 13.80 14.56 10.59
N ALA A 19 12.52 14.36 10.33
CA ALA A 19 11.99 13.03 10.08
C ALA A 19 12.68 12.47 8.85
N ALA A 20 13.52 11.44 9.03
CA ALA A 20 14.17 10.76 7.92
C ALA A 20 13.12 10.36 6.88
N GLU A 21 13.20 10.96 5.70
CA GLU A 21 12.22 10.80 4.66
C GLU A 21 12.30 9.36 4.14
N ALA A 22 11.21 8.62 4.33
CA ALA A 22 11.16 7.21 3.99
C ALA A 22 11.30 7.06 2.46
N LYS A 23 12.40 6.47 2.00
CA LYS A 23 12.65 6.26 0.57
C LYS A 23 11.62 5.29 -0.02
N THR A 24 11.06 5.68 -1.17
CA THR A 24 10.23 4.81 -2.02
C THR A 24 11.15 3.95 -2.87
N ARG A 25 10.84 2.66 -2.97
CA ARG A 25 11.57 1.68 -3.78
C ARG A 25 10.61 1.02 -4.74
N SER A 26 10.98 0.98 -6.01
CA SER A 26 10.34 0.08 -6.98
C SER A 26 10.87 -1.32 -6.74
N CYS A 27 9.97 -2.26 -6.52
CA CYS A 27 10.29 -3.67 -6.42
C CYS A 27 10.08 -4.31 -7.79
N ALA A 28 10.87 -5.33 -8.10
CA ALA A 28 10.46 -6.25 -9.15
C ALA A 28 9.03 -6.69 -8.83
N SER A 29 8.15 -6.65 -9.84
CA SER A 29 6.81 -7.21 -9.70
C SER A 29 6.98 -8.62 -9.15
N ALA A 30 6.48 -8.87 -7.94
CA ALA A 30 6.22 -10.23 -7.51
C ALA A 30 5.09 -10.68 -8.41
N ASP A 31 5.45 -11.20 -9.58
CA ASP A 31 4.53 -11.51 -10.66
C ASP A 31 3.62 -12.67 -10.22
N LEU A 32 2.62 -12.33 -9.41
CA LEU A 32 1.41 -13.10 -9.17
C LEU A 32 0.52 -12.96 -10.40
N ARG A 33 1.08 -13.29 -11.56
CA ARG A 33 0.34 -13.22 -12.80
C ARG A 33 -0.38 -14.53 -13.03
N TYR A 34 -1.65 -14.44 -13.38
CA TYR A 34 -2.50 -15.59 -13.63
C TYR A 34 -3.30 -15.37 -14.89
N PRO A 35 -3.61 -16.48 -15.58
CA PRO A 35 -4.44 -16.42 -16.75
C PRO A 35 -5.90 -16.27 -16.30
N PHE A 36 -6.68 -15.47 -17.03
CA PHE A 36 -8.11 -15.34 -16.76
C PHE A 36 -8.85 -16.66 -17.03
N GLU A 37 -8.43 -17.38 -18.07
CA GLU A 37 -8.95 -18.70 -18.45
C GLU A 37 -7.84 -19.76 -18.42
N PRO A 38 -8.16 -21.06 -18.26
CA PRO A 38 -7.18 -22.13 -18.37
C PRO A 38 -6.39 -22.05 -19.69
N GLY A 39 -5.06 -21.89 -19.60
CA GLY A 39 -4.18 -21.77 -20.77
C GLY A 39 -4.10 -20.37 -21.41
N GLY A 40 -4.85 -19.39 -20.90
CA GLY A 40 -4.84 -18.01 -21.38
C GLY A 40 -3.55 -17.24 -21.04
N PRO A 41 -3.41 -16.00 -21.55
CA PRO A 41 -2.27 -15.15 -21.23
C PRO A 41 -2.37 -14.65 -19.78
N LYS A 42 -1.24 -14.59 -19.08
CA LYS A 42 -1.15 -14.14 -17.68
C LYS A 42 -1.20 -12.61 -17.56
N THR A 43 -2.31 -12.01 -18.01
CA THR A 43 -2.51 -10.56 -18.08
C THR A 43 -3.09 -9.97 -16.79
N PHE A 44 -3.57 -10.81 -15.89
CA PHE A 44 -4.03 -10.41 -14.57
C PHE A 44 -2.95 -10.68 -13.53
N GLY A 45 -2.73 -9.77 -12.60
CA GLY A 45 -1.82 -9.94 -11.47
C GLY A 45 -1.50 -8.64 -10.76
N VAL A 46 -0.43 -8.68 -9.96
CA VAL A 46 0.17 -7.51 -9.33
C VAL A 46 1.29 -6.97 -10.21
N PHE A 47 1.24 -5.68 -10.52
CA PHE A 47 2.24 -5.02 -11.35
C PHE A 47 2.77 -3.74 -10.69
N LYS A 48 3.98 -3.33 -11.10
CA LYS A 48 4.60 -2.05 -10.69
C LYS A 48 4.61 -1.85 -9.17
N LEU A 49 4.93 -2.92 -8.44
CA LEU A 49 4.96 -2.89 -6.98
C LEU A 49 5.99 -1.86 -6.49
N LYS A 50 5.55 -0.96 -5.62
CA LYS A 50 6.41 0.00 -4.92
C LYS A 50 6.16 -0.08 -3.42
N VAL A 51 7.23 0.13 -2.65
CA VAL A 51 7.17 0.16 -1.19
C VAL A 51 7.90 1.39 -0.66
N THR A 52 7.32 2.05 0.33
CA THR A 52 7.88 3.19 1.05
C THR A 52 7.98 2.85 2.52
N GLY A 53 9.13 3.10 3.14
CA GLY A 53 9.32 2.85 4.57
C GLY A 53 9.53 1.37 4.96
N ALA A 54 9.65 0.46 4.00
CA ALA A 54 9.99 -0.95 4.23
C ALA A 54 10.79 -1.56 3.07
N SER A 55 11.14 -2.85 3.20
CA SER A 55 11.84 -3.64 2.18
C SER A 55 10.88 -4.18 1.12
N CYS A 56 11.42 -4.60 -0.03
CA CYS A 56 10.63 -5.27 -1.06
C CYS A 56 10.01 -6.57 -0.58
N MET A 57 10.66 -7.29 0.33
CA MET A 57 10.08 -8.47 0.99
C MET A 57 8.74 -8.14 1.67
N THR A 58 8.67 -7.02 2.40
CA THR A 58 7.41 -6.56 3.00
C THR A 58 6.37 -6.21 1.94
N GLY A 59 6.78 -5.54 0.86
CA GLY A 59 5.91 -5.25 -0.28
C GLY A 59 5.33 -6.51 -0.92
N HIS A 60 6.17 -7.53 -1.13
CA HIS A 60 5.78 -8.83 -1.68
C HIS A 60 4.79 -9.54 -0.77
N HIS A 61 5.08 -9.65 0.54
CA HIS A 61 4.14 -10.25 1.49
C HIS A 61 2.78 -9.55 1.51
N ALA A 62 2.76 -8.21 1.45
CA ALA A 62 1.53 -7.44 1.41
C ALA A 62 0.72 -7.72 0.13
N ALA A 63 1.39 -7.73 -1.03
CA ALA A 63 0.78 -8.03 -2.32
C ALA A 63 0.23 -9.47 -2.38
N HIS A 64 0.99 -10.46 -1.91
CA HIS A 64 0.55 -11.86 -1.81
C HIS A 64 -0.68 -12.01 -0.92
N ALA A 65 -0.67 -11.39 0.26
CA ALA A 65 -1.80 -11.49 1.17
C ALA A 65 -3.06 -10.82 0.60
N TRP A 66 -2.89 -9.72 -0.13
CA TRP A 66 -4.01 -9.08 -0.82
C TRP A 66 -4.56 -9.96 -1.94
N MET A 67 -3.69 -10.50 -2.79
CA MET A 67 -4.09 -11.35 -3.92
C MET A 67 -4.78 -12.63 -3.45
N ALA A 68 -4.28 -13.28 -2.39
CA ALA A 68 -4.91 -14.48 -1.83
C ALA A 68 -6.36 -14.22 -1.37
N LYS A 69 -6.64 -13.05 -0.79
CA LYS A 69 -8.02 -12.67 -0.43
C LYS A 69 -8.88 -12.38 -1.65
N PHE A 70 -8.31 -11.71 -2.65
CA PHE A 70 -9.01 -11.39 -3.89
C PHE A 70 -9.34 -12.67 -4.68
N GLU A 71 -8.42 -13.63 -4.77
CA GLU A 71 -8.68 -14.94 -5.37
C GLU A 71 -9.75 -15.73 -4.60
N ALA A 72 -9.77 -15.64 -3.28
CA ALA A 72 -10.82 -16.26 -2.49
C ALA A 72 -12.20 -15.68 -2.81
N SER A 73 -12.31 -14.36 -3.03
CA SER A 73 -13.57 -13.75 -3.48
C SER A 73 -13.97 -14.17 -4.89
N LEU A 74 -13.02 -14.36 -5.80
CA LEU A 74 -13.30 -14.86 -7.16
C LEU A 74 -13.88 -16.28 -7.18
N ARG A 75 -13.49 -17.12 -6.21
CA ARG A 75 -13.98 -18.50 -6.11
C ARG A 75 -15.34 -18.61 -5.39
N GLY A 76 -15.79 -17.54 -4.74
CA GLY A 76 -17.13 -17.51 -4.14
C GLY A 76 -18.20 -17.29 -5.21
N GLU A 77 -19.40 -17.85 -5.01
CA GLU A 77 -20.56 -17.65 -5.90
C GLU A 77 -21.22 -16.27 -5.70
N GLY A 78 -20.43 -15.21 -5.60
CA GLY A 78 -20.90 -13.87 -5.21
C GLY A 78 -20.27 -12.73 -6.01
N GLU A 79 -20.58 -11.51 -5.59
CA GLU A 79 -20.03 -10.30 -6.17
C GLU A 79 -18.52 -10.18 -5.86
N LEU A 80 -17.74 -9.77 -6.87
CA LEU A 80 -16.30 -9.61 -6.73
C LEU A 80 -15.96 -8.54 -5.69
N GLU A 81 -15.46 -8.95 -4.52
CA GLU A 81 -15.09 -8.02 -3.46
C GLU A 81 -13.60 -7.65 -3.52
N VAL A 82 -13.31 -6.36 -3.74
CA VAL A 82 -11.94 -5.81 -3.63
C VAL A 82 -11.53 -5.75 -2.15
N PRO A 83 -10.50 -6.48 -1.69
CA PRO A 83 -10.14 -6.53 -0.28
C PRO A 83 -9.72 -5.17 0.27
N LYS A 84 -10.49 -4.65 1.23
CA LYS A 84 -10.16 -3.41 1.95
C LYS A 84 -9.05 -3.59 2.98
N THR A 85 -8.80 -4.83 3.42
CA THR A 85 -7.74 -5.17 4.39
C THR A 85 -7.06 -6.48 4.05
N ALA A 86 -5.73 -6.51 4.03
CA ALA A 86 -4.95 -7.73 3.80
C ALA A 86 -3.48 -7.54 4.26
N GLY A 87 -2.84 -8.60 4.78
CA GLY A 87 -1.44 -8.54 5.23
C GLY A 87 -1.17 -7.53 6.36
N GLY A 88 -2.22 -7.12 7.09
CA GLY A 88 -2.15 -6.03 8.07
C GLY A 88 -2.09 -4.61 7.46
N PHE A 89 -2.33 -4.48 6.15
CA PHE A 89 -2.48 -3.20 5.47
C PHE A 89 -3.95 -2.88 5.25
N ARG A 90 -4.29 -1.59 5.33
CA ARG A 90 -5.55 -1.04 4.86
C ARG A 90 -5.39 -0.58 3.41
N TRP A 91 -6.19 -1.13 2.52
CA TRP A 91 -6.09 -0.90 1.09
C TRP A 91 -7.15 0.08 0.63
N LYS A 92 -6.75 0.97 -0.28
CA LYS A 92 -7.66 1.85 -1.00
C LYS A 92 -7.34 1.84 -2.48
N GLU A 93 -8.38 1.91 -3.28
CA GLU A 93 -8.26 2.18 -4.70
C GLU A 93 -7.88 3.64 -4.92
N LEU A 94 -6.96 3.85 -5.85
CA LEU A 94 -6.57 5.15 -6.37
C LEU A 94 -7.23 5.34 -7.73
N ALA A 95 -7.32 6.59 -8.19
CA ALA A 95 -7.89 6.93 -9.48
C ALA A 95 -7.36 5.99 -10.59
N PRO A 96 -8.25 5.47 -11.47
CA PRO A 96 -7.85 4.61 -12.56
C PRO A 96 -6.76 5.29 -13.39
N ASN A 97 -5.72 4.54 -13.73
CA ASN A 97 -4.61 5.07 -14.53
C ASN A 97 -4.77 4.76 -16.03
N ALA A 98 -5.66 3.83 -16.36
CA ALA A 98 -6.08 3.43 -17.69
C ALA A 98 -7.44 2.71 -17.55
N ALA A 99 -8.19 2.57 -18.64
CA ALA A 99 -9.31 1.63 -18.65
C ALA A 99 -8.77 0.23 -18.26
N GLN A 100 -9.44 -0.46 -17.34
CA GLN A 100 -9.14 -1.85 -16.95
C GLN A 100 -7.88 -2.07 -16.09
N THR A 101 -7.07 -1.03 -15.81
CA THR A 101 -5.98 -1.11 -14.83
C THR A 101 -6.27 -0.20 -13.64
N TYR A 102 -6.33 -0.79 -12.45
CA TYR A 102 -6.63 -0.12 -11.20
C TYR A 102 -5.39 -0.08 -10.32
N ARG A 103 -5.22 1.00 -9.57
CA ARG A 103 -4.07 1.16 -8.68
C ARG A 103 -4.51 1.05 -7.24
N LEU A 104 -3.83 0.22 -6.47
CA LEU A 104 -4.08 0.07 -5.03
C LEU A 104 -2.98 0.70 -4.21
N ARG A 105 -3.37 1.21 -3.04
CA ARG A 105 -2.47 1.68 -2.00
C ARG A 105 -2.81 1.04 -0.67
N GLY A 106 -1.88 0.25 -0.13
CA GLY A 106 -1.90 -0.31 1.20
C GLY A 106 -1.11 0.54 2.18
N THR A 107 -1.68 0.86 3.34
CA THR A 107 -0.97 1.58 4.41
C THR A 107 -0.94 0.77 5.70
N LYS A 108 0.23 0.72 6.35
CA LYS A 108 0.46 0.13 7.68
C LYS A 108 1.50 0.96 8.41
N SER A 109 1.08 1.73 9.42
CA SER A 109 1.95 2.66 10.16
C SER A 109 2.71 3.60 9.20
N LYS A 110 4.04 3.60 9.23
CA LYS A 110 4.89 4.41 8.33
C LYS A 110 5.14 3.74 6.96
N THR A 111 4.61 2.55 6.74
CA THR A 111 4.83 1.78 5.52
C THR A 111 3.68 1.98 4.54
N THR A 112 4.03 2.30 3.30
CA THR A 112 3.08 2.34 2.17
C THR A 112 3.50 1.33 1.12
N VAL A 113 2.54 0.57 0.61
CA VAL A 113 2.70 -0.32 -0.54
C VAL A 113 1.75 0.15 -1.64
N THR A 114 2.21 0.21 -2.88
CA THR A 114 1.34 0.51 -4.04
C THR A 114 1.60 -0.47 -5.16
N PHE A 115 0.56 -0.91 -5.85
CA PHE A 115 0.67 -1.71 -7.06
C PHE A 115 -0.52 -1.49 -7.98
N ASP A 116 -0.35 -1.84 -9.25
CA ASP A 116 -1.41 -1.87 -10.25
C ASP A 116 -1.98 -3.31 -10.33
N TYR A 117 -3.30 -3.46 -10.44
CA TYR A 117 -3.99 -4.73 -10.70
C TYR A 117 -5.01 -4.54 -11.84
N VAL A 118 -5.33 -5.61 -12.55
CA VAL A 118 -6.17 -5.57 -13.76
C VAL A 118 -7.44 -6.37 -13.51
N VAL A 119 -8.63 -5.78 -13.49
CA VAL A 119 -9.85 -6.60 -13.34
C VAL A 119 -10.12 -7.30 -14.68
N PRO A 120 -10.37 -8.63 -14.71
CA PRO A 120 -10.77 -9.29 -15.94
C PRO A 120 -12.12 -8.76 -16.40
N ASN A 121 -12.25 -8.41 -17.68
CA ASN A 121 -13.57 -8.36 -18.28
C ASN A 121 -13.98 -9.80 -18.61
N GLY A 122 -15.24 -10.12 -18.30
CA GLY A 122 -15.89 -11.34 -18.78
C GLY A 122 -15.98 -11.40 -20.30
#